data_AF-A0A2D6EYT2-F1
#
_entry.id   AF-A0A2D6EYT2-F1
#
_cell.length_a   1.000
_cell.length_b   1.000
_cell.length_c   1.000
_cell.angle_alpha   90.00
_cell.angle_beta   90.00
_cell.angle_gamma   90.00
#
_symmetry.space_group_name_H-M   'P 1'
#
loop_
_entity.id
_entity.type
_entity.pdbx_description
1 polymer ?
#
loop_
_entity_poly.entity_id
_entity_poly.type
_entity_poly.pdbx_seq_one_letter_code
_entity_poly.pdbx_strand_id
1 'polypeptide(L)'
;MKKGVLVFSLFIVGVLVLGGCGDLDNSPISENKVDEENDLEAQKQLQYLETKVEAIKTNNVALCDQTEQHKNDCVRMIAVLTNNNGLCEQAGELNDECVLNISVFTNNINLCDDAKSMRNLCVKNIAFYTNNDALCEDTGTQKENCISDIALFSDNLSLCDKLDETVKDSCIRRIAIAKNDWEKCSLLLTGSDLCVSDVAINTLNKDLCDKAGNEKESCLARFPT
;
A
#
# COMPACT_ATOMS: atom_id res chain seq x y z
N MET A 1 -3.48 -18.76 -17.94
CA MET A 1 -4.71 -18.30 -17.24
C MET A 1 -4.32 -17.17 -16.28
N LYS A 2 -4.50 -15.90 -16.69
CA LYS A 2 -4.23 -14.74 -15.83
C LYS A 2 -5.55 -14.35 -15.15
N LYS A 3 -5.65 -14.45 -13.82
CA LYS A 3 -6.78 -13.92 -13.06
C LYS A 3 -6.44 -12.48 -12.69
N GLY A 4 -7.01 -11.53 -13.43
CA GLY A 4 -7.11 -10.14 -12.98
C GLY A 4 -8.23 -10.06 -11.96
N VAL A 5 -7.91 -9.63 -10.74
CA VAL A 5 -8.91 -9.21 -9.75
C VAL A 5 -8.66 -7.73 -9.54
N LEU A 6 -9.48 -6.93 -10.23
CA LEU A 6 -9.55 -5.49 -10.09
C LEU A 6 -10.81 -5.24 -9.24
N VAL A 7 -10.63 -5.05 -7.94
CA VAL A 7 -11.71 -4.62 -7.03
C VAL A 7 -11.43 -3.17 -6.70
N PHE A 8 -11.99 -2.27 -7.51
CA PHE A 8 -12.23 -0.90 -7.07
C PHE A 8 -13.45 -0.93 -6.14
N SER A 9 -13.20 -0.96 -4.84
CA SER A 9 -14.24 -0.73 -3.84
C SER A 9 -14.74 0.71 -3.96
N LEU A 10 -15.90 0.89 -4.61
CA LEU A 10 -16.70 2.10 -4.47
C LEU A 10 -17.21 2.17 -3.02
N PHE A 11 -16.62 3.05 -2.22
CA PHE A 11 -17.22 3.47 -0.96
C PHE A 11 -18.33 4.47 -1.27
N ILE A 12 -19.57 3.98 -1.34
CA ILE A 12 -20.77 4.82 -1.28
C ILE A 12 -20.93 5.23 0.18
N VAL A 13 -20.46 6.42 0.54
CA VAL A 13 -20.76 7.04 1.84
C VAL A 13 -22.19 7.58 1.77
N GLY A 14 -23.13 6.79 2.29
CA GLY A 14 -24.49 7.24 2.54
C GLY A 14 -24.52 8.22 3.72
N VAL A 15 -24.63 9.51 3.44
CA VAL A 15 -24.85 10.54 4.46
C VAL A 15 -26.29 10.45 4.94
N LEU A 16 -26.47 9.88 6.14
CA LEU A 16 -27.71 9.88 6.89
C LEU A 16 -27.86 11.24 7.58
N VAL A 17 -28.60 12.17 6.96
CA VAL A 17 -28.99 13.43 7.58
C VAL A 17 -30.18 13.16 8.51
N LEU A 18 -29.91 13.07 9.81
CA LEU A 18 -30.95 13.13 10.84
C LEU A 18 -31.33 14.59 11.06
N GLY A 19 -32.54 14.95 10.61
CA GLY A 19 -33.13 16.27 10.82
C GLY A 19 -33.48 16.50 12.30
N GLY A 20 -32.92 17.56 12.87
CA GLY A 20 -33.42 18.22 14.07
C GLY A 20 -33.97 19.59 13.70
N CYS A 21 -35.27 19.81 13.95
CA CYS A 21 -35.89 21.13 13.86
C CYS A 21 -35.57 21.91 15.15
N GLY A 22 -34.79 22.99 15.03
CA GLY A 22 -34.56 23.98 16.07
C GLY A 22 -34.92 25.38 15.57
N ASP A 23 -35.52 26.17 16.45
CA ASP A 23 -36.22 27.42 16.17
C ASP A 23 -35.37 28.53 15.49
N LEU A 24 -36.07 29.28 14.64
CA LEU A 24 -35.59 30.38 13.80
C LEU A 24 -35.35 31.66 14.61
N ASP A 25 -34.10 31.97 14.91
CA ASP A 25 -33.68 33.34 15.20
C ASP A 25 -33.34 34.06 13.89
N ASN A 26 -34.20 35.01 13.53
CA ASN A 26 -34.16 35.80 12.31
C ASN A 26 -33.15 36.95 12.47
N SER A 27 -31.86 36.65 12.29
CA SER A 27 -30.81 37.65 12.08
C SER A 27 -30.45 37.72 10.60
N PRO A 28 -30.29 38.91 9.99
CA PRO A 28 -29.91 39.02 8.59
C PRO A 28 -28.42 38.65 8.44
N ILE A 29 -28.16 37.39 8.11
CA ILE A 29 -26.84 36.92 7.69
C ILE A 29 -26.62 37.41 6.25
N SER A 30 -25.52 38.11 6.03
CA SER A 30 -25.04 38.47 4.69
C SER A 30 -24.55 37.20 3.97
N GLU A 31 -25.47 36.45 3.39
CA GLU A 31 -25.21 35.39 2.42
C GLU A 31 -24.84 36.02 1.05
N ASN A 32 -24.16 35.27 0.18
CA ASN A 32 -23.84 35.57 -1.23
C ASN A 32 -22.38 35.93 -1.61
N LYS A 33 -21.35 35.42 -0.94
CA LYS A 33 -20.00 35.39 -1.56
C LYS A 33 -19.23 34.07 -1.44
N VAL A 34 -19.61 33.20 -0.52
CA VAL A 34 -18.89 31.93 -0.28
C VAL A 34 -19.41 30.79 -1.18
N ASP A 35 -20.61 30.93 -1.75
CA ASP A 35 -21.24 29.84 -2.53
C ASP A 35 -20.83 29.82 -4.01
N GLU A 36 -20.47 30.96 -4.62
CA GLU A 36 -20.08 31.03 -6.05
C GLU A 36 -18.63 30.59 -6.30
N GLU A 37 -17.70 30.85 -5.37
CA GLU A 37 -16.29 30.48 -5.54
C GLU A 37 -16.08 28.95 -5.42
N ASN A 38 -16.90 28.29 -4.60
CA ASN A 38 -16.90 26.84 -4.45
C ASN A 38 -17.47 26.11 -5.68
N ASP A 39 -18.43 26.71 -6.40
CA ASP A 39 -19.01 26.13 -7.62
C ASP A 39 -18.03 26.17 -8.80
N LEU A 40 -17.26 27.25 -8.93
CA LEU A 40 -16.25 27.38 -9.99
C LEU A 40 -15.12 26.35 -9.85
N GLU A 41 -14.65 26.10 -8.62
CA GLU A 41 -13.59 25.11 -8.38
C GLU A 41 -14.09 23.68 -8.65
N ALA A 42 -15.33 23.36 -8.27
CA ALA A 42 -15.94 22.06 -8.57
C ALA A 42 -16.07 21.83 -10.08
N GLN A 43 -16.46 22.85 -10.85
CA GLN A 43 -16.54 22.78 -12.31
C GLN A 43 -15.17 22.52 -12.96
N LYS A 44 -14.11 23.19 -12.48
CA LYS A 44 -12.74 22.94 -12.96
C LYS A 44 -12.29 21.51 -12.68
N GLN A 45 -12.56 20.98 -11.48
CA GLN A 45 -12.23 19.61 -11.13
C GLN A 45 -12.98 18.60 -11.99
N LEU A 46 -14.26 18.84 -12.27
CA LEU A 46 -15.05 17.99 -13.16
C LEU A 46 -14.49 18.00 -14.59
N GLN A 47 -14.20 19.18 -15.14
CA GLN A 47 -13.61 19.31 -16.47
C GLN A 47 -12.25 18.60 -16.57
N TYR A 48 -11.41 18.71 -15.53
CA TYR A 48 -10.15 17.97 -15.44
C TYR A 48 -10.38 16.46 -15.49
N LEU A 49 -11.32 15.93 -14.70
CA LEU A 49 -11.63 14.51 -14.67
C LEU A 49 -12.13 14.01 -16.03
N GLU A 50 -13.02 14.74 -16.69
CA GLU A 50 -13.53 14.40 -18.03
C GLU A 50 -12.39 14.35 -19.06
N THR A 51 -11.53 15.36 -19.07
CA THR A 51 -10.38 15.44 -19.97
C THR A 51 -9.40 14.29 -19.73
N LYS A 52 -9.12 13.97 -18.46
CA LYS A 52 -8.25 12.87 -18.07
C LYS A 52 -8.82 11.51 -18.48
N VAL A 53 -10.11 11.28 -18.27
CA VAL A 53 -10.80 10.04 -18.67
C VAL A 53 -10.74 9.87 -20.18
N GLU A 54 -10.98 10.93 -20.96
CA GLU A 54 -10.91 10.86 -22.41
C GLU A 54 -9.47 10.62 -22.92
N ALA A 55 -8.48 11.29 -22.32
CA ALA A 55 -7.06 11.06 -22.60
C ALA A 55 -6.66 9.59 -22.39
N ILE A 56 -7.09 9.00 -21.28
CA ILE A 56 -6.86 7.58 -20.97
C ILE A 56 -7.59 6.67 -21.95
N LYS A 57 -8.89 6.92 -22.21
CA LYS A 57 -9.70 6.09 -23.09
C LYS A 57 -9.19 6.05 -24.52
N THR A 58 -8.65 7.19 -24.99
CA THR A 58 -8.12 7.33 -26.36
C THR A 58 -6.62 7.07 -26.46
N ASN A 59 -5.93 6.85 -25.32
CA ASN A 59 -4.47 6.82 -25.21
C ASN A 59 -3.79 8.04 -25.85
N ASN A 60 -4.45 9.21 -25.81
CA ASN A 60 -3.96 10.43 -26.44
C ASN A 60 -3.26 11.33 -25.41
N VAL A 61 -1.95 11.21 -25.33
CA VAL A 61 -1.10 11.97 -24.40
C VAL A 61 -1.19 13.49 -24.63
N ALA A 62 -1.48 13.95 -25.85
CA ALA A 62 -1.63 15.37 -26.12
C ALA A 62 -2.83 16.00 -25.39
N LEU A 63 -3.84 15.20 -25.01
CA LEU A 63 -4.94 15.69 -24.17
C LEU A 63 -4.48 16.00 -22.74
N CYS A 64 -3.39 15.40 -22.27
CA CYS A 64 -2.84 15.68 -20.94
C CYS A 64 -2.28 17.11 -20.83
N ASP A 65 -1.91 17.77 -21.94
CA ASP A 65 -1.45 19.16 -21.93
C ASP A 65 -2.55 20.14 -21.46
N GLN A 66 -3.82 19.73 -21.51
CA GLN A 66 -4.97 20.53 -21.08
C GLN A 66 -5.20 20.45 -19.56
N THR A 67 -4.48 19.59 -18.84
CA THR A 67 -4.73 19.29 -17.43
C THR A 67 -3.86 20.09 -16.45
N GLU A 68 -3.22 21.18 -16.91
CA GLU A 68 -2.32 22.06 -16.15
C GLU A 68 -1.46 21.31 -15.11
N GLN A 69 -1.80 21.42 -13.82
CA GLN A 69 -1.06 20.86 -12.68
C GLN A 69 -1.06 19.33 -12.64
N HIS A 70 -1.94 18.68 -13.40
CA HIS A 70 -2.11 17.23 -13.41
C HIS A 70 -1.58 16.55 -14.66
N LYS A 71 -0.88 17.29 -15.53
CA LYS A 71 -0.27 16.75 -16.76
C LYS A 71 0.56 15.51 -16.48
N ASN A 72 1.49 15.58 -15.53
CA ASN A 72 2.40 14.48 -15.19
C ASN A 72 1.65 13.20 -14.80
N ASP A 73 0.60 13.34 -13.98
CA ASP A 73 -0.21 12.19 -13.55
C ASP A 73 -1.05 11.61 -14.70
N CYS A 74 -1.64 12.45 -15.54
CA CYS A 74 -2.34 12.02 -16.75
C CYS A 74 -1.43 11.19 -17.67
N VAL A 75 -0.22 11.70 -17.96
CA VAL A 75 0.77 10.98 -18.78
C VAL A 75 1.18 9.66 -18.13
N ARG A 76 1.50 9.66 -16.83
CA ARG A 76 1.85 8.46 -16.06
C ARG A 76 0.78 7.37 -16.20
N MET A 77 -0.49 7.73 -16.03
CA MET A 77 -1.58 6.76 -16.12
C MET A 77 -1.71 6.13 -17.51
N ILE A 78 -1.59 6.94 -18.58
CA ILE A 78 -1.60 6.43 -19.96
C ILE A 78 -0.41 5.48 -20.17
N ALA A 79 0.79 5.88 -19.75
CA ALA A 79 2.00 5.06 -19.86
C ALA A 79 1.83 3.70 -19.19
N VAL A 80 1.30 3.67 -17.96
CA VAL A 80 1.06 2.43 -17.20
C VAL A 80 -0.01 1.56 -17.88
N LEU A 81 -1.16 2.15 -18.25
CA LEU A 81 -2.27 1.39 -18.86
C LEU A 81 -1.92 0.81 -20.24
N THR A 82 -1.03 1.47 -20.97
CA THR A 82 -0.55 1.02 -22.29
C THR A 82 0.76 0.23 -22.24
N ASN A 83 1.36 0.06 -21.05
CA ASN A 83 2.69 -0.51 -20.86
C ASN A 83 3.78 0.15 -21.74
N ASN A 84 3.69 1.46 -21.93
CA ASN A 84 4.61 2.22 -22.78
C ASN A 84 5.60 3.00 -21.92
N ASN A 85 6.73 2.37 -21.58
CA ASN A 85 7.81 2.98 -20.79
C ASN A 85 8.35 4.27 -21.40
N GLY A 86 8.36 4.38 -22.74
CA GLY A 86 8.83 5.58 -23.43
C GLY A 86 7.99 6.83 -23.12
N LEU A 87 6.75 6.67 -22.64
CA LEU A 87 5.93 7.79 -22.18
C LEU A 87 6.30 8.27 -20.77
N CYS A 88 6.99 7.47 -19.96
CA CYS A 88 7.32 7.85 -18.59
C CYS A 88 8.23 9.07 -18.53
N GLU A 89 9.09 9.32 -19.52
CA GLU A 89 9.93 10.53 -19.58
C GLU A 89 9.09 11.82 -19.62
N GLN A 90 7.89 11.75 -20.22
CA GLN A 90 6.96 12.87 -20.31
C GLN A 90 6.17 13.11 -19.01
N ALA A 91 6.23 12.17 -18.05
CA ALA A 91 5.59 12.31 -16.75
C ALA A 91 6.40 13.18 -15.75
N GLY A 92 7.53 13.75 -16.18
CA GLY A 92 8.29 14.71 -15.39
C GLY A 92 8.80 14.13 -14.07
N GLU A 93 8.40 14.74 -12.95
CA GLU A 93 8.78 14.28 -11.60
C GLU A 93 8.23 12.90 -11.24
N LEU A 94 7.18 12.43 -11.93
CA LEU A 94 6.60 11.11 -11.75
C LEU A 94 7.24 10.03 -12.65
N ASN A 95 8.36 10.34 -13.30
CA ASN A 95 9.07 9.40 -14.18
C ASN A 95 9.44 8.09 -13.46
N ASP A 96 10.15 8.16 -12.33
CA ASP A 96 10.60 6.98 -11.58
C ASP A 96 9.40 6.12 -11.12
N GLU A 97 8.32 6.76 -10.67
CA GLU A 97 7.08 6.06 -10.24
C GLU A 97 6.37 5.40 -11.43
N CYS A 98 6.32 6.08 -12.58
CA CYS A 98 5.77 5.56 -13.82
C CYS A 98 6.51 4.28 -14.25
N VAL A 99 7.84 4.34 -14.29
CA VAL A 99 8.70 3.20 -14.66
C VAL A 99 8.49 2.06 -13.67
N LEU A 100 8.50 2.33 -12.36
CA LEU A 100 8.26 1.31 -11.33
C LEU A 100 6.93 0.59 -11.57
N ASN A 101 5.84 1.32 -11.78
CA ASN A 101 4.51 0.73 -11.98
C ASN A 101 4.46 -0.17 -13.21
N ILE A 102 5.05 0.25 -14.33
CA ILE A 102 5.14 -0.59 -15.54
C ILE A 102 6.01 -1.83 -15.27
N SER A 103 7.17 -1.66 -14.64
CA SER A 103 8.12 -2.73 -14.34
C SER A 103 7.46 -3.82 -13.49
N VAL A 104 6.74 -3.43 -12.43
CA VAL A 104 6.02 -4.34 -11.53
C VAL A 104 4.86 -5.01 -12.25
N PHE A 105 4.03 -4.24 -12.98
CA PHE A 105 2.87 -4.79 -13.67
C PHE A 105 3.25 -5.80 -14.76
N THR A 106 4.39 -5.57 -15.43
CA THR A 106 4.90 -6.44 -16.49
C THR A 106 5.88 -7.51 -15.98
N ASN A 107 6.28 -7.48 -14.70
CA ASN A 107 7.38 -8.25 -14.12
C ASN A 107 8.69 -8.14 -14.93
N ASN A 108 8.97 -6.96 -15.49
CA ASN A 108 10.17 -6.72 -16.28
C ASN A 108 11.23 -6.04 -15.43
N ILE A 109 12.13 -6.84 -14.85
CA ILE A 109 13.21 -6.34 -13.98
C ILE A 109 14.17 -5.39 -14.68
N ASN A 110 14.38 -5.55 -15.99
CA ASN A 110 15.33 -4.73 -16.74
C ASN A 110 14.87 -3.26 -16.81
N LEU A 111 13.57 -2.98 -16.63
CA LEU A 111 13.05 -1.62 -16.55
C LEU A 111 13.35 -0.96 -15.21
N CYS A 112 13.68 -1.70 -14.15
CA CYS A 112 13.96 -1.10 -12.85
C CYS A 112 15.21 -0.20 -12.86
N ASP A 113 16.15 -0.42 -13.78
CA ASP A 113 17.32 0.45 -13.94
C ASP A 113 16.92 1.87 -14.41
N ASP A 114 15.80 2.00 -15.13
CA ASP A 114 15.26 3.29 -15.58
C ASP A 114 14.56 4.06 -14.45
N ALA A 115 14.16 3.38 -13.35
CA ALA A 115 13.45 3.99 -12.22
C ALA A 115 14.37 4.73 -11.23
N LYS A 116 15.66 4.93 -11.59
CA LYS A 116 16.68 5.73 -10.87
C LYS A 116 16.56 5.66 -9.34
N SER A 117 15.95 6.65 -8.72
CA SER A 117 15.86 6.77 -7.25
C SER A 117 14.99 5.68 -6.62
N MET A 118 14.06 5.12 -7.39
CA MET A 118 13.15 4.05 -6.99
C MET A 118 13.61 2.66 -7.46
N ARG A 119 14.81 2.50 -8.04
CA ARG A 119 15.32 1.23 -8.55
C ARG A 119 15.20 0.08 -7.54
N ASN A 120 15.69 0.27 -6.32
CA ASN A 120 15.68 -0.79 -5.29
C ASN A 120 14.25 -1.17 -4.88
N LEU A 121 13.34 -0.21 -4.83
CA LEU A 121 11.92 -0.46 -4.55
C LEU A 121 11.26 -1.22 -5.71
N CYS A 122 11.61 -0.88 -6.94
CA CYS A 122 11.15 -1.59 -8.14
C CYS A 122 11.57 -3.07 -8.11
N VAL A 123 12.86 -3.35 -7.89
CA VAL A 123 13.37 -4.73 -7.80
C VAL A 123 12.71 -5.48 -6.65
N LYS A 124 12.60 -4.85 -5.46
CA LYS A 124 11.91 -5.44 -4.30
C LYS A 124 10.47 -5.84 -4.61
N ASN A 125 9.71 -4.97 -5.28
CA ASN A 125 8.32 -5.25 -5.61
C ASN A 125 8.19 -6.41 -6.61
N ILE A 126 9.07 -6.47 -7.62
CA ILE A 126 9.09 -7.61 -8.55
C ILE A 126 9.44 -8.90 -7.80
N ALA A 127 10.47 -8.87 -6.94
CA ALA A 127 10.84 -10.01 -6.09
C ALA A 127 9.65 -10.53 -5.26
N PHE A 128 8.91 -9.60 -4.65
CA PHE A 128 7.71 -9.89 -3.86
C PHE A 128 6.60 -10.54 -4.70
N TYR A 129 6.15 -9.89 -5.77
CA TYR A 129 5.02 -10.38 -6.56
C TYR A 129 5.33 -11.65 -7.36
N THR A 130 6.60 -11.89 -7.68
CA THR A 130 7.05 -13.13 -8.34
C THR A 130 7.49 -14.22 -7.37
N ASN A 131 7.49 -13.94 -6.06
CA ASN A 131 7.99 -14.83 -5.01
C ASN A 131 9.42 -15.34 -5.32
N ASN A 132 10.28 -14.45 -5.83
CA ASN A 132 11.65 -14.75 -6.23
C ASN A 132 12.64 -14.02 -5.32
N ASP A 133 13.02 -14.67 -4.23
CA ASP A 133 13.90 -14.09 -3.21
C ASP A 133 15.34 -13.84 -3.71
N ALA A 134 15.78 -14.52 -4.77
CA ALA A 134 17.10 -14.27 -5.35
C ALA A 134 17.26 -12.83 -5.86
N LEU A 135 16.16 -12.18 -6.26
CA LEU A 135 16.16 -10.78 -6.67
C LEU A 135 16.41 -9.81 -5.51
N CYS A 136 16.22 -10.24 -4.26
CA CYS A 136 16.45 -9.37 -3.11
C CYS A 136 17.93 -9.00 -2.93
N GLU A 137 18.86 -9.79 -3.48
CA GLU A 137 20.30 -9.46 -3.49
C GLU A 137 20.58 -8.11 -4.17
N ASP A 138 19.79 -7.75 -5.18
CA ASP A 138 19.97 -6.53 -5.98
C ASP A 138 19.29 -5.29 -5.38
N THR A 139 18.73 -5.39 -4.17
CA THR A 139 18.00 -4.30 -3.49
C THR A 139 18.87 -3.51 -2.50
N GLY A 140 20.14 -3.88 -2.35
CA GLY A 140 21.09 -3.21 -1.47
C GLY A 140 20.67 -3.25 0.01
N THR A 141 20.53 -2.09 0.65
CA THR A 141 20.14 -2.00 2.07
C THR A 141 18.72 -2.48 2.37
N GLN A 142 17.90 -2.75 1.34
CA GLN A 142 16.55 -3.29 1.50
C GLN A 142 16.48 -4.82 1.40
N LYS A 143 17.64 -5.51 1.26
CA LYS A 143 17.71 -6.96 1.07
C LYS A 143 16.94 -7.74 2.12
N GLU A 144 17.19 -7.45 3.39
CA GLU A 144 16.58 -8.18 4.50
C GLU A 144 15.06 -7.96 4.58
N ASN A 145 14.61 -6.72 4.35
CA ASN A 145 13.19 -6.38 4.28
C ASN A 145 12.52 -7.09 3.10
N CYS A 146 13.19 -7.16 1.94
CA CYS A 146 12.71 -7.86 0.75
C CYS A 146 12.49 -9.35 1.06
N ILE A 147 13.50 -10.04 1.62
CA ILE A 147 13.41 -11.45 1.98
C ILE A 147 12.32 -11.67 3.04
N SER A 148 12.27 -10.83 4.07
CA SER A 148 11.27 -10.93 5.15
C SER A 148 9.83 -10.76 4.65
N ASP A 149 9.59 -9.83 3.72
CA ASP A 149 8.26 -9.59 3.16
C ASP A 149 7.81 -10.77 2.29
N ILE A 150 8.73 -11.37 1.52
CA ILE A 150 8.46 -12.61 0.77
C ILE A 150 8.16 -13.77 1.72
N ALA A 151 8.96 -13.96 2.77
CA ALA A 151 8.77 -14.99 3.78
C ALA A 151 7.39 -14.87 4.45
N LEU A 152 7.00 -13.65 4.81
CA LEU A 152 5.70 -13.33 5.40
C LEU A 152 4.53 -13.68 4.49
N PHE A 153 4.59 -13.25 3.23
CA PHE A 153 3.52 -13.47 2.28
C PHE A 153 3.38 -14.95 1.90
N SER A 154 4.50 -15.62 1.66
CA SER A 154 4.55 -17.04 1.26
C SER A 154 4.44 -18.05 2.41
N ASP A 155 4.44 -17.58 3.66
CA ASP A 155 4.54 -18.43 4.88
C ASP A 155 5.76 -19.37 4.84
N ASN A 156 6.87 -18.92 4.25
CA ASN A 156 8.07 -19.73 4.08
C ASN A 156 9.15 -19.34 5.10
N LEU A 157 9.16 -20.03 6.24
CA LEU A 157 10.13 -19.81 7.32
C LEU A 157 11.58 -20.04 6.89
N SER A 158 11.84 -20.89 5.89
CA SER A 158 13.22 -21.14 5.44
C SER A 158 13.85 -19.92 4.77
N LEU A 159 13.05 -18.90 4.41
CA LEU A 159 13.58 -17.62 3.95
C LEU A 159 14.10 -16.76 5.11
N CYS A 160 13.51 -16.88 6.31
CA CYS A 160 14.05 -16.21 7.49
C CYS A 160 15.44 -16.76 7.88
N ASP A 161 15.76 -18.02 7.53
CA ASP A 161 17.08 -18.61 7.74
C ASP A 161 18.19 -17.99 6.87
N LYS A 162 17.82 -17.20 5.85
CA LYS A 162 18.77 -16.46 5.00
C LYS A 162 19.16 -15.09 5.58
N LEU A 163 18.58 -14.71 6.71
CA LEU A 163 18.77 -13.43 7.36
C LEU A 163 19.76 -13.54 8.53
N ASP A 164 20.39 -12.42 8.87
CA ASP A 164 21.19 -12.33 10.09
C ASP A 164 20.34 -12.63 11.33
N GLU A 165 20.95 -13.20 12.37
CA GLU A 165 20.24 -13.69 13.56
C GLU A 165 19.33 -12.64 14.23
N THR A 166 19.74 -11.36 14.23
CA THR A 166 18.94 -10.26 14.79
C THR A 166 17.66 -9.98 14.01
N VAL A 167 17.67 -10.23 12.70
CA VAL A 167 16.54 -9.98 11.79
C VAL A 167 15.70 -11.24 11.61
N LYS A 168 16.33 -12.42 11.69
CA LYS A 168 15.66 -13.73 11.63
C LYS A 168 14.55 -13.87 12.66
N ASP A 169 14.81 -13.55 13.93
CA ASP A 169 13.78 -13.61 14.99
C ASP A 169 12.61 -12.66 14.67
N SER A 170 12.90 -11.45 14.17
CA SER A 170 11.87 -10.50 13.74
C SER A 170 11.02 -11.03 12.58
N CYS A 171 11.66 -11.67 11.59
CA CYS A 171 11.00 -12.31 10.45
C CYS A 171 10.03 -13.42 10.90
N ILE A 172 10.50 -14.34 11.76
CA ILE A 172 9.70 -15.44 12.30
C ILE A 172 8.53 -14.91 13.13
N ARG A 173 8.76 -13.94 14.02
CA ARG A 173 7.70 -13.32 14.84
C ARG A 173 6.62 -12.65 13.99
N ARG A 174 7.00 -11.93 12.92
CA ARG A 174 6.03 -11.33 11.98
C ARG A 174 5.15 -12.40 11.33
N ILE A 175 5.74 -13.52 10.92
CA ILE A 175 4.99 -14.66 10.35
C ILE A 175 4.03 -15.25 11.38
N ALA A 176 4.51 -15.53 12.60
CA ALA A 176 3.70 -16.09 13.67
C ALA A 176 2.45 -15.23 13.96
N ILE A 177 2.62 -13.91 14.10
CA ILE A 177 1.53 -12.96 14.33
C ILE A 177 0.57 -12.91 13.14
N ALA A 178 1.08 -12.70 11.92
CA ALA A 178 0.23 -12.56 10.73
C ALA A 178 -0.56 -13.82 10.38
N LYS A 179 -0.02 -15.00 10.74
CA LYS A 179 -0.66 -16.31 10.51
C LYS A 179 -1.41 -16.83 11.73
N ASN A 180 -1.41 -16.08 12.84
CA ASN A 180 -2.03 -16.49 14.11
C ASN A 180 -1.52 -17.86 14.60
N ASP A 181 -0.24 -18.14 14.38
CA ASP A 181 0.40 -19.42 14.64
C ASP A 181 1.46 -19.27 15.73
N TRP A 182 1.02 -19.43 16.99
CA TRP A 182 1.89 -19.29 18.16
C TRP A 182 2.96 -20.40 18.23
N GLU A 183 2.77 -21.55 17.57
CA GLU A 183 3.77 -22.62 17.60
C GLU A 183 5.06 -22.18 16.91
N LYS A 184 4.95 -21.32 15.88
CA LYS A 184 6.11 -20.70 15.24
C LYS A 184 6.95 -19.83 16.20
N CYS A 185 6.38 -19.31 17.28
CA CYS A 185 7.14 -18.55 18.29
C CYS A 185 8.22 -19.41 18.97
N SER A 186 8.04 -20.74 19.03
CA SER A 186 9.05 -21.65 19.60
C SER A 186 10.32 -21.76 18.76
N LEU A 187 10.31 -21.25 17.52
CA LEU A 187 11.46 -21.23 16.62
C LEU A 187 12.38 -20.02 16.85
N LEU A 188 11.95 -19.06 17.68
CA LEU A 188 12.72 -17.87 18.01
C LEU A 188 13.86 -18.23 18.97
N LEU A 189 15.04 -17.65 18.75
CA LEU A 189 16.14 -17.77 19.72
C LEU A 189 15.85 -16.97 20.99
N THR A 190 15.25 -15.79 20.83
CA THR A 190 14.88 -14.90 21.92
C THR A 190 13.46 -14.37 21.75
N GLY A 191 12.79 -14.06 22.86
CA GLY A 191 11.47 -13.41 22.81
C GLY A 191 10.31 -14.32 22.40
N SER A 192 10.42 -15.65 22.54
CA SER A 192 9.31 -16.59 22.35
C SER A 192 8.07 -16.19 23.17
N ASP A 193 8.26 -15.90 24.46
CA ASP A 193 7.20 -15.45 25.39
C ASP A 193 6.45 -14.21 24.87
N LEU A 194 7.20 -13.21 24.39
CA LEU A 194 6.65 -11.99 23.80
C LEU A 194 5.89 -12.27 22.51
N CYS A 195 6.44 -13.11 21.62
CA CYS A 195 5.76 -13.53 20.39
C CYS A 195 4.42 -14.23 20.69
N VAL A 196 4.39 -15.15 21.66
CA VAL A 196 3.14 -15.84 22.06
C VAL A 196 2.12 -14.84 22.59
N SER A 197 2.55 -13.87 23.42
CA SER A 197 1.71 -12.78 23.91
C SER A 197 1.12 -11.96 22.76
N ASP A 198 1.93 -11.57 21.78
CA ASP A 198 1.44 -10.80 20.62
C ASP A 198 0.44 -11.60 19.77
N VAL A 199 0.67 -12.90 19.57
CA VAL A 199 -0.30 -13.78 18.88
C VAL A 199 -1.60 -13.87 19.67
N ALA A 200 -1.53 -14.01 21.00
CA ALA A 200 -2.70 -14.03 21.88
C ALA A 200 -3.54 -12.75 21.74
N ILE A 201 -2.89 -11.58 21.79
CA ILE A 201 -3.54 -10.28 21.64
C ILE A 201 -4.13 -10.11 20.23
N ASN A 202 -3.37 -10.44 19.19
CA ASN A 202 -3.81 -10.31 17.80
C ASN A 202 -5.03 -11.19 17.48
N THR A 203 -5.11 -12.37 18.10
CA THR A 203 -6.22 -13.32 17.94
C THR A 203 -7.37 -13.10 18.93
N LEU A 204 -7.23 -12.20 19.90
CA LEU A 204 -8.11 -12.07 21.06
C LEU A 204 -8.31 -13.41 21.81
N ASN A 205 -7.29 -14.26 21.84
CA ASN A 205 -7.31 -15.55 22.52
C ASN A 205 -6.58 -15.46 23.87
N LYS A 206 -7.35 -15.18 24.93
CA LYS A 206 -6.81 -15.02 26.29
C LYS A 206 -6.12 -16.30 26.81
N ASP A 207 -6.57 -17.48 26.40
CA ASP A 207 -6.01 -18.76 26.85
C ASP A 207 -4.57 -18.94 26.34
N LEU A 208 -4.18 -18.27 25.25
CA LEU A 208 -2.79 -18.27 24.79
C LEU A 208 -1.85 -17.50 25.73
N CYS A 209 -2.34 -16.57 26.55
CA CYS A 209 -1.50 -15.88 27.53
C CYS A 209 -0.91 -16.83 28.58
N ASP A 210 -1.57 -17.97 28.87
CA ASP A 210 -1.03 -18.99 29.76
C ASP A 210 0.25 -19.64 29.20
N LYS A 211 0.45 -19.56 27.88
CA LYS A 211 1.64 -20.05 27.18
C LYS A 211 2.74 -18.98 27.01
N ALA A 212 2.48 -17.73 27.36
CA ALA A 212 3.39 -16.61 27.15
C ALA A 212 4.49 -16.49 28.23
N GLY A 213 4.67 -17.49 29.09
CA GLY A 213 5.79 -17.54 30.05
C GLY A 213 5.90 -16.27 30.90
N ASN A 214 7.04 -15.59 30.80
CA ASN A 214 7.32 -14.34 31.53
C ASN A 214 6.40 -13.18 31.13
N GLU A 215 5.81 -13.21 29.93
CA GLU A 215 4.90 -12.19 29.41
C GLU A 215 3.43 -12.47 29.76
N LYS A 216 3.13 -13.53 30.53
CA LYS A 216 1.75 -13.92 30.87
C LYS A 216 0.92 -12.79 31.47
N GLU A 217 1.42 -12.15 32.54
CA GLU A 217 0.66 -11.10 33.24
C GLU A 217 0.46 -9.86 32.36
N SER A 218 1.51 -9.46 31.63
CA SER A 218 1.47 -8.38 30.63
C SER A 218 0.45 -8.67 29.52
N CYS A 219 0.41 -9.91 29.04
CA CYS A 219 -0.55 -10.40 28.05
C CYS A 219 -1.99 -10.28 28.57
N LEU A 220 -2.27 -10.84 29.75
CA LEU A 220 -3.61 -10.84 30.36
C LEU A 220 -4.14 -9.42 30.61
N ALA A 221 -3.27 -8.49 30.98
CA ALA A 221 -3.61 -7.10 31.24
C ALA A 221 -4.11 -6.32 29.99
N ARG A 222 -3.88 -6.82 28.77
CA ARG A 222 -4.32 -6.18 27.53
C ARG A 222 -5.73 -6.58 27.08
N PHE A 223 -6.38 -7.51 27.78
CA PHE A 223 -7.75 -7.92 27.48
C PHE A 223 -8.76 -7.08 28.27
N PRO A 224 -9.86 -6.60 27.64
CA PRO A 224 -10.92 -5.90 28.35
C PRO A 224 -11.59 -6.83 29.38
N THR A 225 -11.91 -6.27 30.55
CA THR A 225 -12.61 -6.94 31.65
C THR A 225 -14.10 -7.07 31.41
#